data_AF-A0A841KL31-F1
#
_entry.id   AF-A0A841KL31-F1
#
_cell.length_a   1.000
_cell.length_b   1.000
_cell.length_c   1.000
_cell.angle_alpha   90.00
_cell.angle_beta   90.00
_cell.angle_gamma   90.00
#
_symmetry.space_group_name_H-M   'P 1'
#
loop_
_entity.id
_entity.type
_entity.pdbx_description
1 polymer ?
#
loop_
_entity_poly.entity_id
_entity_poly.type
_entity_poly.pdbx_seq_one_letter_code
_entity_poly.pdbx_strand_id
1 'polypeptide(L)'
;MDVNKLYDLVETYFGYKANMLYLDTDKKEVACMLYNSFLLKCNLDDRYGRFGAGIVFGIQEATITEFLGKRCSLNSDEKSIRESLKIVDDYCRLRLPDKFLDAYYKAYVTS
;
A
#
# COMPACT_ATOMS: atom_id res chain seq x y z
N MET A 1 -12.25 4.39 -10.83
CA MET A 1 -10.97 3.65 -10.86
C MET A 1 -11.26 2.20 -11.19
N ASP A 2 -10.42 1.54 -11.98
CA ASP A 2 -10.44 0.09 -12.16
C ASP A 2 -9.17 -0.52 -11.54
N VAL A 3 -9.11 -1.85 -11.42
CA VAL A 3 -8.01 -2.51 -10.70
C VAL A 3 -6.65 -2.36 -11.40
N ASN A 4 -6.61 -2.28 -12.73
CA ASN A 4 -5.36 -2.06 -13.47
C ASN A 4 -4.83 -0.65 -13.17
N LYS A 5 -5.70 0.35 -13.21
CA LYS A 5 -5.31 1.72 -12.83
C LYS A 5 -4.94 1.84 -11.35
N LEU A 6 -5.56 1.04 -10.48
CA LEU A 6 -5.14 0.97 -9.08
C LEU A 6 -3.72 0.39 -8.96
N TYR A 7 -3.41 -0.68 -9.70
CA TYR A 7 -2.07 -1.26 -9.75
C TYR A 7 -1.05 -0.20 -10.17
N ASP A 8 -1.28 0.45 -11.32
CA ASP A 8 -0.39 1.48 -11.87
C ASP A 8 -0.19 2.63 -10.87
N LEU A 9 -1.27 3.04 -10.19
CA LEU A 9 -1.23 4.08 -9.19
C LEU A 9 -0.40 3.70 -7.97
N VAL A 10 -0.58 2.48 -7.45
CA VAL A 10 0.19 1.96 -6.30
C VAL A 10 1.66 1.84 -6.66
N GLU A 11 1.97 1.24 -7.81
CA GLU A 11 3.33 1.06 -8.30
C GLU A 11 4.04 2.41 -8.50
N THR A 12 3.36 3.35 -9.17
CA THR A 12 3.90 4.69 -9.42
C THR A 12 4.07 5.50 -8.13
N TYR A 13 3.11 5.40 -7.20
CA TYR A 13 3.15 6.16 -5.96
C TYR A 13 4.32 5.74 -5.06
N PHE A 14 4.50 4.44 -4.85
CA PHE A 14 5.55 3.93 -3.98
C PHE A 14 6.90 3.83 -4.67
N GLY A 15 6.93 3.55 -5.98
CA GLY A 15 8.15 3.38 -6.75
C GLY A 15 9.10 2.39 -6.07
N TYR A 16 10.37 2.80 -5.88
CA TYR A 16 11.41 1.98 -5.24
C TYR A 16 11.06 1.47 -3.83
N LYS A 17 10.07 2.09 -3.15
CA LYS A 17 9.61 1.68 -1.81
C LYS A 17 8.80 0.38 -1.84
N ALA A 18 8.27 -0.02 -2.99
CA ALA A 18 7.41 -1.19 -3.13
C ALA A 18 8.05 -2.24 -4.04
N ASN A 19 7.87 -3.50 -3.66
CA ASN A 19 8.00 -4.64 -4.54
C ASN A 19 6.59 -5.19 -4.82
N MET A 20 6.11 -5.04 -6.05
CA MET A 20 4.78 -5.49 -6.45
C MET A 20 4.73 -7.03 -6.46
N LEU A 21 3.74 -7.61 -5.78
CA LEU A 21 3.62 -9.06 -5.65
C LEU A 21 2.64 -9.64 -6.67
N TYR A 22 1.42 -9.11 -6.69
CA TYR A 22 0.39 -9.58 -7.61
C TYR A 22 -0.70 -8.53 -7.84
N LEU A 23 -1.42 -8.76 -8.93
CA LEU A 23 -2.70 -8.19 -9.28
C LEU A 23 -3.69 -9.34 -9.43
N ASP A 24 -4.75 -9.34 -8.62
CA ASP A 24 -5.88 -10.26 -8.72
C ASP A 24 -7.07 -9.48 -9.31
N THR A 25 -7.35 -9.70 -10.58
CA THR A 25 -8.42 -8.98 -11.29
C THR A 25 -9.81 -9.44 -10.89
N ASP A 26 -9.95 -10.69 -10.43
CA ASP A 26 -11.24 -11.26 -10.03
C ASP A 26 -11.67 -10.72 -8.68
N LYS A 27 -10.72 -10.60 -7.74
CA LYS A 27 -10.93 -9.97 -6.42
C LYS A 27 -10.72 -8.46 -6.43
N LYS A 28 -10.29 -7.89 -7.56
CA LYS A 28 -9.89 -6.49 -7.72
C LYS A 28 -8.90 -6.04 -6.64
N GLU A 29 -7.89 -6.86 -6.40
CA GLU A 29 -6.90 -6.68 -5.35
C GLU A 29 -5.49 -6.49 -5.93
N VAL A 30 -4.71 -5.62 -5.30
CA VAL A 30 -3.31 -5.38 -5.57
C VAL A 30 -2.54 -5.59 -4.28
N ALA A 31 -1.43 -6.32 -4.34
CA ALA A 31 -0.55 -6.52 -3.19
C ALA A 31 0.90 -6.15 -3.50
N CYS A 32 1.56 -5.54 -2.53
CA CYS A 32 2.99 -5.24 -2.61
C CYS A 32 3.67 -5.35 -1.23
N MET A 33 4.97 -5.61 -1.25
CA MET A 33 5.83 -5.50 -0.07
C MET A 33 6.40 -4.08 0.00
N LEU A 34 6.00 -3.31 0.99
CA LEU A 34 6.59 -2.00 1.29
C LEU A 34 7.85 -2.17 2.13
N TYR A 35 8.93 -1.54 1.69
CA TYR A 35 10.21 -1.49 2.40
C TYR A 35 10.75 -2.87 2.79
N ASN A 36 10.46 -3.92 1.99
CA ASN A 36 10.72 -5.33 2.31
C ASN A 36 10.22 -5.76 3.70
N SER A 37 9.23 -5.06 4.28
CA SER A 37 8.86 -5.20 5.69
C SER A 37 7.35 -5.33 5.92
N PHE A 38 6.52 -4.70 5.09
CA PHE A 38 5.07 -4.67 5.28
C PHE A 38 4.34 -5.19 4.05
N LEU A 39 3.49 -6.21 4.23
CA LEU A 39 2.57 -6.65 3.18
C LEU A 39 1.38 -5.69 3.13
N LEU A 40 1.33 -4.83 2.11
CA LEU A 40 0.19 -3.98 1.82
C LEU A 40 -0.74 -4.71 0.85
N LYS A 41 -2.04 -4.72 1.16
CA LYS A 41 -3.11 -5.06 0.20
C LYS A 41 -3.99 -3.85 -0.02
N CYS A 42 -4.34 -3.60 -1.27
CA CYS A 42 -5.28 -2.59 -1.72
C CYS A 42 -6.36 -3.26 -2.57
N ASN A 43 -7.63 -2.88 -2.44
CA ASN A 43 -8.69 -3.47 -3.23
C ASN A 43 -9.80 -2.47 -3.60
N LEU A 44 -10.60 -2.84 -4.60
CA LEU A 44 -11.83 -2.15 -5.00
C LEU A 44 -13.03 -3.08 -4.79
N ASP A 45 -13.86 -2.80 -3.79
CA ASP A 45 -15.08 -3.59 -3.51
C ASP A 45 -16.09 -3.46 -4.67
N ASP A 46 -16.57 -4.60 -5.17
CA ASP A 46 -17.52 -4.73 -6.27
C ASP A 46 -18.87 -4.05 -6.05
N ARG A 47 -19.37 -3.98 -4.81
CA ARG A 47 -20.75 -3.52 -4.55
C ARG A 47 -20.92 -2.02 -4.70
N TYR A 48 -19.88 -1.26 -4.35
CA TYR A 48 -19.94 0.21 -4.31
C TYR A 48 -18.71 0.87 -4.93
N GLY A 49 -17.78 0.09 -5.50
CA GLY A 49 -16.50 0.59 -6.00
C GLY A 49 -15.65 1.23 -4.90
N ARG A 50 -15.76 0.75 -3.65
CA ARG A 50 -15.07 1.35 -2.51
C ARG A 50 -13.61 0.92 -2.47
N PHE A 51 -12.74 1.88 -2.18
CA PHE A 51 -11.34 1.60 -1.95
C PHE A 51 -11.13 1.03 -0.55
N GLY A 52 -10.28 0.02 -0.45
CA GLY A 52 -9.75 -0.52 0.80
C GLY A 52 -8.23 -0.63 0.73
N ALA A 53 -7.57 -0.38 1.85
CA ALA A 53 -6.14 -0.58 2.01
C ALA A 53 -5.80 -1.01 3.44
N GLY A 54 -4.87 -1.96 3.58
CA GLY A 54 -4.47 -2.49 4.88
C GLY A 54 -3.12 -3.20 4.85
N ILE A 55 -2.43 -3.16 5.99
CA ILE A 55 -1.21 -3.96 6.20
C ILE A 55 -1.60 -5.30 6.81
N VAL A 56 -1.28 -6.39 6.13
CA VAL A 56 -1.62 -7.76 6.52
C VAL A 56 -0.45 -8.42 7.23
N PHE A 57 -0.72 -9.15 8.31
CA PHE A 57 0.29 -9.91 9.05
C PHE A 57 -0.29 -11.16 9.71
N GLY A 58 0.58 -12.15 9.92
CA GLY A 58 0.24 -13.41 10.58
C GLY A 58 -0.53 -14.41 9.71
N ILE A 59 -0.80 -15.58 10.29
CA ILE A 59 -1.40 -16.74 9.61
C ILE A 59 -2.93 -16.56 9.40
N GLN A 60 -3.57 -15.64 10.13
CA GLN A 60 -5.01 -15.39 10.09
C GLN A 60 -5.40 -14.08 9.39
N GLU A 61 -4.50 -13.50 8.58
CA GLU A 61 -4.75 -12.25 7.85
C GLU A 61 -5.19 -11.07 8.75
N ALA A 62 -4.64 -10.98 9.97
CA ALA A 62 -4.87 -9.80 10.79
C ALA A 62 -4.45 -8.57 9.99
N THR A 63 -5.36 -7.61 9.86
CA THR A 63 -5.18 -6.45 8.99
C THR A 63 -5.23 -5.18 9.80
N ILE A 64 -4.16 -4.39 9.74
CA ILE A 64 -4.16 -3.01 10.23
C ILE A 64 -4.85 -2.15 9.17
N THR A 65 -5.99 -1.58 9.53
CA THR A 65 -6.72 -0.58 8.72
C THR A 65 -6.77 0.80 9.39
N GLU A 66 -6.23 0.92 10.61
CA GLU A 66 -6.11 2.17 11.34
C GLU A 66 -4.63 2.47 11.63
N PHE A 67 -4.17 3.61 11.11
CA PHE A 67 -2.78 4.02 11.05
C PHE A 67 -2.58 5.23 11.98
N LEU A 68 -2.36 4.95 13.28
CA LEU A 68 -2.28 5.98 14.33
C LEU A 68 -3.49 6.92 14.37
N GLY A 69 -4.70 6.35 14.44
CA GLY A 69 -5.96 7.09 14.48
C GLY A 69 -6.41 7.64 13.12
N LYS A 70 -5.64 7.44 12.05
CA LYS A 70 -6.04 7.77 10.67
C LYS A 70 -6.56 6.53 9.95
N ARG A 71 -7.49 6.73 9.02
CA ARG A 71 -8.03 5.67 8.16
C ARG A 71 -7.94 6.09 6.71
N CYS A 72 -7.79 5.10 5.83
CA CYS A 72 -7.88 5.32 4.40
C CYS A 72 -9.31 5.74 4.01
N SER A 73 -9.42 6.55 2.96
CA SER A 73 -10.71 6.92 2.37
C SER A 73 -11.38 5.69 1.76
N LEU A 74 -12.72 5.64 1.79
CA LEU A 74 -13.47 4.64 1.03
C LEU A 74 -13.70 5.06 -0.42
N ASN A 75 -13.38 6.31 -0.78
CA ASN A 75 -13.53 6.81 -2.14
C ASN A 75 -12.44 6.23 -3.04
N SER A 76 -12.82 5.85 -4.25
CA SER A 76 -11.93 5.26 -5.25
C SER A 76 -11.48 6.24 -6.34
N ASP A 77 -11.63 7.55 -6.14
CA ASP A 77 -10.98 8.52 -7.00
C ASP A 77 -9.47 8.57 -6.71
N GLU A 78 -8.66 8.90 -7.72
CA GLU A 78 -7.21 8.87 -7.62
C GLU A 78 -6.66 9.75 -6.48
N LYS A 79 -7.25 10.94 -6.26
CA LYS A 79 -6.80 11.86 -5.23
C LYS A 79 -6.99 11.24 -3.84
N SER A 80 -8.18 10.73 -3.55
CA SER A 80 -8.49 10.06 -2.28
C SER A 80 -7.59 8.84 -2.04
N ILE A 81 -7.28 8.08 -3.10
CA ILE A 81 -6.37 6.93 -3.00
C ILE A 81 -4.95 7.40 -2.68
N ARG A 82 -4.41 8.40 -3.38
CA ARG A 82 -3.05 8.93 -3.09
C ARG A 82 -2.91 9.44 -1.66
N GLU A 83 -3.93 10.14 -1.14
CA GLU A 83 -3.95 10.58 0.26
C GLU A 83 -3.96 9.39 1.23
N SER A 84 -4.65 8.31 0.88
CA SER A 84 -4.68 7.08 1.65
C SER A 84 -3.35 6.33 1.62
N LEU A 85 -2.71 6.23 0.44
CA LEU A 85 -1.37 5.63 0.31
C LEU A 85 -0.33 6.41 1.10
N LYS A 86 -0.48 7.75 1.21
CA LYS A 86 0.36 8.57 2.07
C LYS A 86 0.21 8.21 3.55
N ILE A 87 -1.00 7.96 4.03
CA ILE A 87 -1.25 7.55 5.41
C ILE A 87 -0.50 6.24 5.72
N VAL A 88 -0.55 5.28 4.79
CA VAL A 88 0.17 4.00 4.90
C VAL A 88 1.68 4.22 4.88
N ASP A 89 2.20 5.03 3.93
CA ASP A 89 3.63 5.32 3.80
C ASP A 89 4.20 5.95 5.07
N ASP A 90 3.54 6.99 5.59
CA ASP A 90 3.95 7.70 6.80
C ASP A 90 4.02 6.73 8.01
N TYR A 91 3.04 5.83 8.12
CA TYR A 91 2.99 4.83 9.18
C TYR A 91 4.09 3.78 9.08
N CYS A 92 4.34 3.27 7.87
CA CYS A 92 5.42 2.32 7.61
C CYS A 92 6.78 2.93 7.95
N ARG A 93 7.05 4.16 7.46
CA ARG A 93 8.31 4.88 7.71
C ARG A 93 8.54 5.11 9.20
N LEU A 94 7.51 5.51 9.95
CA LEU A 94 7.63 5.75 11.39
C LEU A 94 8.04 4.49 12.18
N ARG A 95 7.70 3.31 11.67
CA ARG A 95 8.02 2.03 12.32
C ARG A 95 9.39 1.47 11.97
N LEU A 96 10.02 2.00 10.93
CA LEU A 96 11.33 1.58 10.49
C LEU A 96 12.38 2.52 11.08
N PRO A 97 13.47 2.00 11.66
CA PRO A 97 14.58 2.85 12.11
C PRO A 97 15.20 3.63 10.94
N ASP A 98 15.69 4.83 11.20
CA ASP A 98 16.35 5.67 10.18
C ASP A 98 17.49 4.92 9.47
N LYS A 99 18.32 4.18 10.23
CA LYS A 99 19.40 3.35 9.67
C LYS A 99 18.91 2.33 8.63
N PHE A 100 17.69 1.83 8.79
CA PHE A 100 17.09 0.89 7.84
C PHE A 100 16.64 1.63 6.59
N LEU A 101 15.92 2.75 6.75
CA LEU A 101 15.45 3.57 5.63
C LEU A 101 16.62 4.08 4.77
N ASP A 102 17.71 4.51 5.41
CA ASP A 102 18.94 4.95 4.72
C ASP A 102 19.59 3.82 3.92
N ALA A 103 19.71 2.62 4.51
CA ALA A 103 20.27 1.45 3.83
C ALA A 103 19.38 1.02 2.65
N TYR A 104 18.06 1.01 2.86
CA TYR A 104 17.09 0.68 1.82
C TYR A 104 17.16 1.68 0.65
N TYR A 105 17.21 2.99 0.93
CA TYR A 105 17.35 4.01 -0.10
C TYR A 105 18.62 3.82 -0.93
N LYS A 106 19.76 3.56 -0.28
CA LYS A 106 21.02 3.31 -0.99
C LYS A 106 20.95 2.10 -1.93
N ALA A 107 20.29 1.03 -1.49
CA ALA A 107 20.19 -0.21 -2.26
C ALA A 107 19.30 -0.09 -3.50
N TYR A 108 18.27 0.76 -3.49
CA TYR A 108 17.25 0.78 -4.55
C TYR A 108 17.14 2.10 -5.32
N VAL A 109 17.85 3.15 -4.91
CA VAL A 109 17.84 4.46 -5.61
C VAL A 109 19.21 4.89 -6.09
N THR A 110 20.27 4.59 -5.32
CA THR A 110 21.64 5.03 -5.66
C THR A 110 22.50 3.91 -6.24
N SER A 111 21.99 2.68 -6.32
CA SER A 111 22.66 1.54 -6.93
C SER A 111 22.30 1.46 -8.41
#